data_AF-A0AA38YWV8-F1
#
_entry.id   AF-A0AA38YWV8-F1
#
_cell.length_a   1.000
_cell.length_b   1.000
_cell.length_c   1.000
_cell.angle_alpha   90.00
_cell.angle_beta   90.00
_cell.angle_gamma   90.00
#
_symmetry.space_group_name_H-M   'P 1'
#
loop_
_entity.id
_entity.type
_entity.pdbx_description
1 polymer ?
#
loop_
_entity_poly.entity_id
_entity_poly.type
_entity_poly.pdbx_seq_one_letter_code
_entity_poly.pdbx_strand_id
1 'polypeptide(L)'
;MDHFFTPNAEMVVQNQRSGKMNQTTINNAYKKEAKERACMLITRWMYEADIPFNVVTYPSFQPMIEAIGQYGVGVKGLTLHEVSVTNLKKELALTKDLMKDHMVE
;
A
#
# COMPACT_ATOMS: atom_id res chain seq x y z
N MET A 1 27.07 38.03 -30.23
CA MET A 1 26.91 38.87 -29.02
C MET A 1 26.00 38.06 -28.13
N ASP A 2 26.60 37.07 -27.47
CA ASP A 2 25.86 35.94 -26.92
C ASP A 2 25.85 36.17 -25.42
N HIS A 3 24.84 36.90 -24.97
CA HIS A 3 24.58 37.14 -23.56
C HIS A 3 24.14 35.82 -22.93
N PHE A 4 25.12 35.03 -22.49
CA PHE A 4 24.86 33.94 -21.55
C PHE A 4 24.22 34.57 -20.30
N PHE A 5 22.93 34.31 -20.13
CA PHE A 5 22.17 34.71 -18.97
C PHE A 5 22.73 33.93 -17.78
N THR A 6 23.68 34.51 -17.06
CA THR A 6 24.13 33.97 -15.77
C THR A 6 23.01 34.20 -14.76
N PRO A 7 22.40 33.13 -14.21
CA PRO A 7 21.33 33.30 -13.24
C PRO A 7 21.91 34.01 -12.00
N ASN A 8 21.22 35.05 -11.54
CA ASN A 8 21.55 35.77 -10.31
C ASN A 8 21.67 34.77 -9.14
N ALA A 9 22.68 34.93 -8.29
CA ALA A 9 22.93 34.09 -7.12
C ALA A 9 21.70 33.95 -6.21
N GLU A 10 20.83 34.97 -6.17
CA GLU A 10 19.57 34.93 -5.42
C GLU A 10 18.56 33.93 -5.99
N MET A 11 18.50 33.74 -7.31
CA MET A 11 17.65 32.72 -7.94
C MET A 11 18.18 31.30 -7.67
N VAL A 12 19.51 31.14 -7.66
CA VAL A 12 20.16 29.86 -7.32
C VAL A 12 19.89 29.49 -5.85
N VAL A 13 19.97 30.48 -4.94
CA VAL A 13 19.67 30.30 -3.51
C VAL A 13 18.18 30.07 -3.26
N GLN A 14 17.27 30.70 -4.00
CA GLN A 14 15.82 30.44 -3.94
C GLN A 14 15.47 29.02 -4.42
N ASN A 15 16.12 28.54 -5.48
CA ASN A 15 15.96 27.16 -5.98
C ASN A 15 16.57 26.12 -5.04
N GLN A 16 17.65 26.45 -4.32
CA GLN A 16 18.24 25.58 -3.28
C GLN A 16 17.43 25.56 -1.98
N ARG A 17 16.79 26.69 -1.61
CA ARG A 17 15.86 26.76 -0.46
C ARG A 17 14.52 26.10 -0.73
N SER A 18 14.16 25.90 -2.00
CA SER A 18 12.98 25.15 -2.44
C SER A 18 13.38 23.80 -3.05
N GLY A 19 14.06 22.94 -2.29
CA GLY A 19 14.37 21.54 -2.65
C GLY A 19 13.16 20.64 -3.00
N LYS A 20 11.98 21.22 -3.21
CA LYS A 20 10.69 20.61 -3.50
C LYS A 20 10.45 20.23 -4.96
N MET A 21 11.25 20.69 -5.93
CA MET A 21 10.94 20.45 -7.36
C MET A 21 11.58 19.18 -7.94
N ASN A 22 12.75 18.76 -7.47
CA ASN A 22 13.43 17.56 -8.00
C ASN A 22 13.15 16.28 -7.19
N GLN A 23 12.68 16.41 -5.95
CA GLN A 23 12.41 15.27 -5.07
C GLN A 23 11.02 14.67 -5.28
N THR A 24 10.05 15.43 -5.77
CA THR A 24 8.70 14.95 -6.07
C THR A 24 8.69 13.95 -7.22
N THR A 25 9.37 14.23 -8.33
CA THR A 25 9.41 13.32 -9.49
C THR A 25 10.15 12.00 -9.18
N ILE A 26 11.30 12.07 -8.48
CA ILE A 26 12.06 10.87 -8.06
C ILE A 26 11.27 10.05 -7.03
N ASN A 27 10.65 10.70 -6.03
CA ASN A 27 9.81 10.03 -5.05
C ASN A 27 8.58 9.37 -5.69
N ASN A 28 7.97 10.03 -6.68
CA ASN A 28 6.85 9.46 -7.42
C ASN A 28 7.27 8.25 -8.26
N ALA A 29 8.43 8.31 -8.92
CA ALA A 29 8.99 7.18 -9.66
C ALA A 29 9.28 5.99 -8.73
N TYR A 30 9.92 6.24 -7.59
CA TYR A 30 10.19 5.23 -6.56
C TYR A 30 8.89 4.59 -6.04
N LYS A 31 7.89 5.40 -5.70
CA LYS A 31 6.57 4.90 -5.24
C LYS A 31 5.87 4.07 -6.31
N LYS A 32 5.98 4.49 -7.58
CA LYS A 32 5.42 3.75 -8.72
C LYS A 32 6.09 2.38 -8.86
N GLU A 33 7.41 2.34 -8.83
CA GLU A 33 8.19 1.10 -8.94
C GLU A 33 7.90 0.15 -7.77
N ALA A 34 7.83 0.68 -6.54
CA ALA A 34 7.46 -0.10 -5.36
C ALA A 34 6.06 -0.69 -5.47
N LYS A 35 5.09 0.09 -5.99
CA LYS A 35 3.73 -0.37 -6.26
C LYS A 35 3.73 -1.48 -7.32
N GLU A 36 4.42 -1.29 -8.43
CA GLU A 36 4.51 -2.29 -9.51
C GLU A 36 5.11 -3.61 -8.99
N ARG A 37 6.18 -3.55 -8.20
CA ARG A 37 6.78 -4.72 -7.56
C ARG A 37 5.80 -5.43 -6.61
N ALA A 38 5.09 -4.68 -5.76
CA ALA A 38 4.11 -5.25 -4.85
C ALA A 38 2.95 -5.93 -5.61
N CYS A 39 2.40 -5.26 -6.63
CA CYS A 39 1.34 -5.83 -7.47
C CYS A 39 1.79 -7.12 -8.16
N MET A 40 3.00 -7.13 -8.74
CA MET A 40 3.54 -8.33 -9.40
C MET A 40 3.67 -9.51 -8.42
N LEU A 41 4.16 -9.27 -7.20
CA LEU A 41 4.28 -10.32 -6.18
C LEU A 41 2.93 -10.84 -5.71
N ILE A 42 1.94 -9.96 -5.53
CA ILE A 42 0.56 -10.35 -5.18
C ILE A 42 -0.02 -11.20 -6.30
N THR A 43 0.06 -10.76 -7.56
CA THR A 43 -0.44 -11.52 -8.71
C THR A 43 0.25 -12.87 -8.85
N ARG A 44 1.58 -12.93 -8.61
CA ARG A 44 2.33 -14.18 -8.64
C ARG A 44 1.86 -15.15 -7.55
N TRP A 45 1.70 -14.67 -6.31
CA TRP A 45 1.18 -15.48 -5.21
C TRP A 45 -0.23 -16.01 -5.49
N MET A 46 -1.11 -15.17 -6.05
CA MET A 46 -2.46 -15.60 -6.45
C MET A 46 -2.41 -16.69 -7.52
N TYR A 47 -1.54 -16.55 -8.52
CA TYR A 47 -1.35 -17.55 -9.57
C TYR A 47 -0.81 -18.87 -9.02
N GLU A 48 0.19 -18.84 -8.13
CA GLU A 48 0.78 -20.05 -7.53
C GLU A 48 -0.17 -20.78 -6.58
N ALA A 49 -1.09 -20.05 -5.95
CA ALA A 49 -2.05 -20.59 -5.00
C ALA A 49 -3.43 -20.89 -5.63
N ASP A 50 -3.56 -20.81 -6.97
CA ASP A 50 -4.82 -20.97 -7.70
C ASP A 50 -5.97 -20.10 -7.16
N ILE A 51 -5.65 -18.87 -6.70
CA ILE A 51 -6.63 -17.93 -6.16
C ILE A 51 -7.33 -17.21 -7.32
N PRO A 52 -8.67 -17.24 -7.39
CA PRO A 52 -9.42 -16.50 -8.40
C PRO A 52 -9.11 -15.00 -8.38
N PHE A 53 -8.88 -14.38 -9.54
CA PHE A 53 -8.51 -12.95 -9.59
C PHE A 53 -9.65 -12.00 -9.17
N ASN A 54 -10.89 -12.46 -9.17
CA ASN A 54 -12.02 -11.66 -8.71
C ASN A 54 -11.95 -11.31 -7.21
N VAL A 55 -11.13 -11.97 -6.39
CA VAL A 55 -11.02 -11.64 -4.95
C VAL A 55 -10.53 -10.22 -4.70
N VAL A 56 -9.85 -9.58 -5.65
CA VAL A 56 -9.41 -8.17 -5.52
C VAL A 56 -10.59 -7.19 -5.55
N THR A 57 -11.79 -7.63 -5.96
CA THR A 57 -13.00 -6.79 -5.95
C THR A 57 -13.72 -6.83 -4.61
N TYR A 58 -13.32 -7.70 -3.69
CA TYR A 58 -13.95 -7.78 -2.38
C TYR A 58 -13.59 -6.56 -1.53
N PRO A 59 -14.57 -5.98 -0.78
CA PRO A 59 -14.33 -4.80 0.06
C PRO A 59 -13.22 -4.99 1.11
N SER A 60 -12.93 -6.24 1.50
CA SER A 60 -11.86 -6.59 2.43
C SER A 60 -10.44 -6.47 1.86
N PHE A 61 -10.29 -6.42 0.52
CA PHE A 61 -8.98 -6.39 -0.13
C PHE A 61 -8.20 -5.10 0.17
N GLN A 62 -8.83 -3.93 0.00
CA GLN A 62 -8.17 -2.65 0.22
C GLN A 62 -7.75 -2.45 1.69
N PRO A 63 -8.59 -2.73 2.70
CA PRO A 63 -8.18 -2.70 4.11
C PRO A 63 -7.00 -3.64 4.43
N MET A 64 -6.95 -4.82 3.83
CA MET A 64 -5.82 -5.75 4.00
C MET A 64 -4.51 -5.13 3.49
N ILE A 65 -4.52 -4.53 2.29
CA ILE A 65 -3.33 -3.87 1.72
C ILE A 65 -2.90 -2.67 2.58
N GLU A 66 -3.84 -1.88 3.06
CA GLU A 66 -3.56 -0.75 3.94
C GLU A 66 -2.93 -1.17 5.26
N ALA A 67 -3.46 -2.22 5.90
CA ALA A 67 -2.89 -2.76 7.14
C ALA A 67 -1.45 -3.26 6.94
N ILE A 68 -1.17 -3.97 5.84
CA ILE A 68 0.19 -4.40 5.49
C ILE A 68 1.11 -3.20 5.26
N GLY A 69 0.63 -2.19 4.52
CA GLY A 69 1.39 -0.97 4.23
C GLY A 69 1.68 -0.12 5.48
N GLN A 70 0.73 -0.03 6.41
CA GLN A 70 0.87 0.69 7.68
C GLN A 70 1.89 0.02 8.61
N TYR A 71 1.94 -1.31 8.64
CA TYR A 71 2.97 -2.03 9.38
C TYR A 71 4.36 -1.77 8.77
N GLY A 72 4.47 -1.83 7.44
CA GLY A 72 5.71 -1.55 6.70
C GLY A 72 6.63 -2.76 6.52
N VAL A 73 7.92 -2.50 6.35
CA VAL A 73 8.91 -3.56 6.07
C VAL A 73 9.03 -4.50 7.27
N GLY A 74 9.02 -5.81 7.02
CA GLY A 74 9.17 -6.82 8.06
C GLY A 74 7.86 -7.44 8.56
N VAL A 75 6.71 -7.14 7.92
CA VAL A 75 5.50 -7.96 8.08
C VAL A 75 5.86 -9.42 7.79
N LYS A 76 5.62 -10.30 8.77
CA LYS A 76 5.70 -11.74 8.54
C LYS A 76 4.39 -12.21 7.94
N GLY A 77 4.49 -13.13 6.98
CA GLY A 77 3.33 -13.84 6.49
C GLY A 77 2.63 -14.59 7.62
N LEU A 78 1.31 -14.74 7.51
CA LEU A 78 0.52 -15.50 8.48
C LEU A 78 0.91 -16.98 8.44
N THR A 79 0.96 -17.60 9.60
CA THR A 79 1.08 -19.06 9.76
C THR A 79 -0.28 -19.73 9.63
N LEU A 80 -0.30 -21.02 9.25
CA LEU A 80 -1.53 -21.80 9.17
C LEU A 80 -2.30 -21.83 10.50
N HIS A 81 -1.57 -21.89 11.62
CA HIS A 81 -2.17 -21.84 12.96
C HIS A 81 -2.84 -20.49 13.25
N GLU A 82 -2.19 -19.37 12.91
CA GLU A 82 -2.79 -18.04 13.08
C GLU A 82 -4.07 -17.88 12.27
N VAL A 83 -4.07 -18.33 11.01
CA VAL A 83 -5.24 -18.28 10.14
C VAL A 83 -6.38 -19.14 10.70
N SER A 84 -6.12 -20.42 10.92
CA SER A 84 -7.16 -21.40 11.26
C SER A 84 -7.69 -21.28 12.69
N VAL A 85 -6.82 -21.00 13.66
CA VAL A 85 -7.18 -21.04 15.08
C VAL A 85 -7.54 -19.67 15.61
N THR A 86 -6.76 -18.64 15.27
CA THR A 86 -6.88 -17.34 15.92
C THR A 86 -7.75 -16.40 15.12
N ASN A 87 -7.42 -16.19 13.84
CA ASN A 87 -8.07 -15.16 13.03
C ASN A 87 -9.48 -15.60 12.60
N LEU A 88 -9.65 -16.85 12.16
CA LEU A 88 -10.97 -17.36 11.78
C LEU A 88 -11.97 -17.33 12.96
N LYS A 89 -11.52 -17.61 14.18
CA LYS A 89 -12.38 -17.52 15.38
C LYS A 89 -12.79 -16.07 15.67
N LYS A 90 -11.89 -15.11 15.47
CA LYS A 90 -12.20 -13.68 15.64
C LYS A 90 -13.21 -13.19 14.61
N GLU A 91 -13.02 -13.54 13.34
CA GLU A 91 -13.97 -13.19 12.27
C GLU A 91 -15.35 -13.81 12.49
N LEU A 92 -15.40 -15.06 12.96
CA LEU A 92 -16.66 -15.73 13.30
C LEU A 92 -17.39 -15.03 14.46
N ALA A 93 -16.65 -14.61 15.49
CA ALA A 93 -17.22 -13.88 16.62
C ALA A 93 -17.76 -12.51 16.18
N LEU A 94 -16.96 -11.75 15.42
CA LEU A 94 -17.37 -10.47 14.86
C LEU A 94 -18.65 -10.60 14.03
N THR A 95 -18.71 -11.61 13.16
CA THR A 95 -19.90 -11.86 12.32
C THR A 95 -21.12 -12.17 13.18
N LYS A 96 -20.98 -13.01 14.21
CA LYS A 96 -22.08 -13.34 15.12
C LYS A 96 -22.58 -12.12 15.89
N ASP A 97 -21.70 -11.24 16.32
CA ASP A 97 -22.08 -10.05 17.07
C ASP A 97 -22.79 -9.04 16.16
N LEU A 98 -22.27 -8.81 14.95
CA LEU A 98 -22.96 -8.02 13.93
C LEU A 98 -24.34 -8.59 13.60
N MET A 99 -24.52 -9.91 13.59
CA MET A 99 -25.84 -10.51 13.36
C MET A 99 -26.81 -10.29 14.52
N LYS A 100 -26.34 -10.25 15.78
CA LYS A 100 -27.21 -10.02 16.95
C LYS A 100 -27.78 -8.61 16.97
N ASP A 101 -27.00 -7.62 16.56
CA ASP A 101 -27.43 -6.22 16.49
C ASP A 101 -28.57 -6.03 15.47
N HIS A 102 -28.76 -6.98 14.55
CA HIS A 102 -29.82 -7.01 13.54
C HIS A 102 -30.97 -7.97 13.88
N MET A 103 -30.93 -8.68 15.03
CA MET A 103 -31.99 -9.58 15.52
C MET A 103 -32.86 -8.93 16.61
N VAL A 104 -32.83 -7.60 16.75
CA VAL A 104 -33.73 -6.84 17.62
C VAL A 104 -34.86 -6.25 16.77
N GLU A 105 -35.76 -7.13 16.33
CA GLU A 105 -37.14 -6.84 15.91
C GLU A 105 -37.98 -8.11 16.11
#